data_AF-A0A381ICH9-F1
#
_entry.id   AF-A0A381ICH9-F1
#
_cell.length_a   1.000
_cell.length_b   1.000
_cell.length_c   1.000
_cell.angle_alpha   90.00
_cell.angle_beta   90.00
_cell.angle_gamma   90.00
#
_symmetry.space_group_name_H-M   'P 1'
#
loop_
_entity.id
_entity.type
_entity.pdbx_description
1 polymer ?
#
loop_
_entity_poly.entity_id
_entity_poly.type
_entity_poly.pdbx_seq_one_letter_code
_entity_poly.pdbx_strand_id
1 'polypeptide(L)'
;MYHLKMGFGLQSNYKAIIGYDLPIYQQSNNFQLYFEVNDIKQWESKINRIGNIEFLHYIKEYPWGQRTFRFYDFDKNIIEISESMESVIKRLFKTRFSFRRNFKTHYVSS
;
A
#
# COMPACT_ATOMS: atom_id res chain seq x y z
N MET A 1 0.46 -16.14 -13.50
CA MET A 1 0.45 -15.80 -12.06
C MET A 1 1.74 -15.10 -11.72
N TYR A 2 1.68 -13.90 -11.13
CA TYR A 2 2.85 -13.18 -10.65
C TYR A 2 2.99 -13.39 -9.14
N HIS A 3 3.99 -14.16 -8.74
CA HIS A 3 4.30 -14.40 -7.33
C HIS A 3 5.12 -13.25 -6.77
N LEU A 4 4.59 -12.57 -5.74
CA LEU A 4 5.36 -11.62 -4.96
C LEU A 4 5.80 -12.33 -3.68
N LYS A 5 7.11 -12.41 -3.42
CA LYS A 5 7.62 -12.95 -2.14
C LYS A 5 6.93 -12.21 -0.99
N MET A 6 6.43 -12.97 0.00
CA MET A 6 5.61 -12.58 1.17
C MET A 6 4.10 -12.94 1.11
N GLY A 7 3.69 -13.91 0.29
CA GLY A 7 2.34 -14.51 0.39
C GLY A 7 1.23 -13.73 -0.34
N PHE A 8 1.56 -12.61 -0.98
CA PHE A 8 0.66 -11.90 -1.89
C PHE A 8 1.01 -12.24 -3.34
N GLY A 9 0.01 -12.46 -4.19
CA GLY A 9 0.24 -12.78 -5.59
C GLY A 9 -0.94 -12.31 -6.42
N LEU A 10 -0.65 -11.72 -7.58
CA LEU A 10 -1.68 -11.39 -8.55
C LEU A 10 -1.88 -12.59 -9.47
N GLN A 11 -3.09 -13.14 -9.42
CA GLN A 11 -3.51 -14.25 -10.25
C GLN A 11 -4.29 -13.74 -11.45
N SER A 12 -4.14 -14.46 -12.55
CA SER A 12 -4.89 -14.26 -13.79
C SER A 12 -5.56 -15.59 -14.13
N ASN A 13 -6.61 -15.56 -14.94
CA ASN A 13 -7.34 -16.75 -15.37
C ASN A 13 -8.07 -17.46 -14.20
N TYR A 14 -8.81 -16.68 -13.40
CA TYR A 14 -9.51 -17.17 -12.21
C TYR A 14 -10.47 -18.32 -12.51
N LYS A 15 -11.22 -18.25 -13.61
CA LYS A 15 -12.13 -19.31 -14.10
C LYS A 15 -11.45 -20.68 -14.17
N ALA A 16 -10.23 -20.75 -14.72
CA ALA A 16 -9.49 -22.01 -14.83
C ALA A 16 -9.00 -22.52 -13.46
N ILE A 17 -8.76 -21.63 -12.50
CA ILE A 17 -8.30 -21.97 -11.15
C ILE A 17 -9.44 -22.58 -10.33
N ILE A 18 -10.63 -21.97 -10.38
CA ILE A 18 -11.77 -22.41 -9.55
C ILE A 18 -12.66 -23.46 -10.23
N GLY A 19 -12.59 -23.60 -11.55
CA GLY A 19 -13.39 -24.57 -12.31
C GLY A 19 -14.88 -24.20 -12.49
N TYR A 20 -15.28 -22.98 -12.11
CA TYR A 20 -16.64 -22.47 -12.26
C TYR A 20 -16.69 -21.26 -13.18
N ASP A 21 -17.81 -21.10 -13.90
CA ASP A 21 -18.07 -19.91 -14.69
C ASP A 21 -18.65 -18.80 -13.81
N LEU A 22 -17.76 -17.94 -13.31
CA LEU A 22 -18.15 -16.73 -12.58
C LEU A 22 -17.92 -15.52 -13.49
N PRO A 23 -18.96 -14.72 -13.76
CA PRO A 23 -18.80 -13.50 -14.56
C PRO A 23 -17.91 -12.51 -13.80
N ILE A 24 -16.92 -11.96 -14.52
CA ILE A 24 -16.00 -10.94 -14.00
C ILE A 24 -16.52 -9.57 -14.44
N TYR A 25 -16.79 -8.69 -13.48
CA TYR A 25 -17.17 -7.31 -13.73
C TYR A 25 -15.97 -6.40 -13.46
N GLN A 26 -15.48 -5.74 -14.51
CA GLN A 26 -14.30 -4.88 -14.42
C GLN A 26 -14.66 -3.47 -13.94
N GLN A 27 -13.79 -2.85 -13.13
CA GLN A 27 -13.91 -1.47 -12.63
C GLN A 27 -15.28 -1.13 -12.02
N SER A 28 -15.87 -2.06 -11.26
CA SER A 28 -17.11 -1.82 -10.53
C SER A 28 -16.98 -0.69 -9.49
N ASN A 29 -15.76 -0.41 -9.03
CA ASN A 29 -15.40 0.69 -8.12
C ASN A 29 -16.26 0.74 -6.83
N ASN A 30 -16.76 -0.42 -6.39
CA ASN A 30 -17.68 -0.56 -5.26
C ASN A 30 -17.03 -1.15 -4.00
N PHE A 31 -15.83 -1.74 -4.11
CA PHE A 31 -15.03 -2.17 -2.97
C PHE A 31 -13.53 -2.08 -3.29
N GLN A 32 -12.71 -2.25 -2.25
CA GLN A 32 -11.26 -2.39 -2.36
C GLN A 32 -10.74 -3.50 -1.45
N LEU A 33 -9.68 -4.18 -1.87
CA LEU A 33 -8.92 -5.08 -1.01
C LEU A 33 -7.78 -4.29 -0.35
N TYR A 34 -7.75 -4.29 0.98
CA TYR A 34 -6.79 -3.53 1.78
C TYR A 34 -5.72 -4.44 2.37
N PHE A 35 -4.45 -4.05 2.24
CA PHE A 35 -3.32 -4.76 2.83
C PHE A 35 -2.36 -3.79 3.52
N GLU A 36 -1.77 -4.25 4.61
CA GLU A 36 -0.71 -3.52 5.32
C GLU A 36 0.66 -4.13 5.06
N VAL A 37 1.65 -3.26 4.84
CA VAL A 37 3.02 -3.66 4.58
C VAL A 37 4.01 -2.83 5.40
N ASN A 38 5.15 -3.43 5.72
CA ASN A 38 6.22 -2.74 6.46
C ASN A 38 7.04 -1.80 5.55
N ASP A 39 7.30 -2.19 4.29
CA ASP A 39 8.07 -1.39 3.34
C ASP A 39 7.23 -1.08 2.09
N ILE A 40 6.43 -0.03 2.18
CA ILE A 40 5.53 0.38 1.10
C ILE A 40 6.27 0.75 -0.20
N LYS A 41 7.50 1.30 -0.11
CA LYS A 41 8.29 1.67 -1.29
C LYS A 41 8.77 0.44 -2.04
N GLN A 42 9.20 -0.59 -1.31
CA GLN A 42 9.55 -1.86 -1.92
C GLN A 42 8.35 -2.48 -2.65
N TRP A 43 7.16 -2.40 -2.08
CA TRP A 43 5.94 -2.92 -2.71
C TRP A 43 5.53 -2.14 -3.94
N GLU A 44 5.51 -0.81 -3.89
CA GLU A 44 5.22 0.02 -5.06
C GLU A 44 6.18 -0.31 -6.21
N SER A 45 7.49 -0.40 -5.93
CA SER A 45 8.49 -0.76 -6.94
C SER A 45 8.28 -2.17 -7.50
N LYS A 46 7.89 -3.15 -6.67
CA LYS A 46 7.57 -4.50 -7.13
C LYS A 46 6.34 -4.52 -8.04
N ILE A 47 5.26 -3.84 -7.65
CA ILE A 47 4.03 -3.78 -8.44
C ILE A 47 4.25 -3.03 -9.75
N ASN A 48 5.02 -1.94 -9.75
CA ASN A 48 5.32 -1.15 -10.94
C ASN A 48 6.17 -1.91 -12.00
N ARG A 49 6.81 -3.03 -11.62
CA ARG A 49 7.52 -3.92 -12.55
C ARG A 49 6.61 -4.95 -13.21
N ILE A 50 5.39 -5.11 -12.74
CA ILE A 50 4.40 -6.02 -13.33
C ILE A 50 3.79 -5.29 -14.53
N GLY A 51 3.90 -5.90 -15.72
CA GLY A 51 3.30 -5.36 -16.92
C GLY A 51 1.78 -5.27 -16.81
N ASN A 52 1.20 -4.24 -17.42
CA ASN A 52 -0.25 -4.00 -17.52
C ASN A 52 -0.98 -3.76 -16.19
N ILE A 53 -0.26 -3.30 -15.14
CA ILE A 53 -0.91 -2.78 -13.93
C ILE A 53 -1.25 -1.30 -14.13
N GLU A 54 -2.49 -0.94 -13.79
CA GLU A 54 -2.98 0.43 -13.82
C GLU A 54 -3.03 1.01 -12.41
N PHE A 55 -2.22 2.03 -12.15
CA PHE A 55 -2.22 2.73 -10.87
C PHE A 55 -3.30 3.81 -10.84
N LEU A 56 -4.14 3.79 -9.80
CA LEU A 56 -5.05 4.90 -9.48
C LEU A 56 -4.25 6.09 -8.95
N HIS A 57 -3.28 5.80 -8.08
CA HIS A 57 -2.25 6.75 -7.67
C HIS A 57 -1.05 5.98 -7.11
N TYR A 58 0.13 6.55 -7.30
CA TYR A 58 1.36 6.18 -6.59
C TYR A 58 1.26 6.52 -5.10
N ILE A 59 2.34 6.31 -4.35
CA ILE A 59 2.37 6.58 -2.91
C ILE A 59 1.92 8.02 -2.62
N LYS A 60 0.85 8.12 -1.84
CA LYS A 60 0.26 9.34 -1.31
C LYS A 60 0.17 9.23 0.22
N GLU A 61 0.42 10.34 0.90
CA GLU A 61 0.26 10.44 2.36
C GLU A 61 -1.10 11.08 2.72
N TYR A 62 -1.78 10.51 3.71
CA TYR A 62 -3.04 11.04 4.27
C TYR A 62 -2.80 11.95 5.47
N PRO A 63 -3.79 12.78 5.87
CA PRO A 63 -3.64 13.72 7.00
C PRO A 63 -3.25 13.07 8.34
N TRP A 64 -3.59 11.80 8.56
CA TRP A 64 -3.18 11.03 9.73
C TRP A 64 -1.77 10.42 9.62
N GLY A 65 -1.02 10.76 8.58
CA GLY A 65 0.39 10.39 8.37
C GLY A 65 0.61 9.01 7.76
N GLN A 66 -0.43 8.28 7.35
CA GLN A 66 -0.30 6.99 6.69
C GLN A 66 -0.03 7.16 5.19
N ARG A 67 0.94 6.42 4.66
CA ARG A 67 1.22 6.36 3.22
C ARG A 67 0.55 5.15 2.59
N THR A 68 0.00 5.34 1.40
CA THR A 68 -0.78 4.32 0.67
C THR A 68 -0.57 4.47 -0.84
N PHE A 69 -0.70 3.40 -1.61
CA PHE A 69 -0.87 3.47 -3.07
C PHE A 69 -2.01 2.55 -3.50
N ARG A 70 -2.65 2.87 -4.64
CA ARG A 70 -3.77 2.09 -5.16
C ARG A 70 -3.59 1.77 -6.63
N PHE A 71 -4.00 0.57 -7.01
CA PHE A 71 -3.93 0.08 -8.37
C PHE A 71 -5.05 -0.93 -8.63
N TYR A 72 -5.26 -1.24 -9.90
CA TYR A 72 -6.14 -2.31 -10.34
C TYR A 72 -5.38 -3.61 -10.54
N ASP A 73 -5.94 -4.73 -10.09
CA ASP A 73 -5.48 -6.06 -10.50
C ASP A 73 -5.81 -6.35 -11.98
N PHE A 74 -5.52 -7.56 -12.45
CA PHE A 74 -5.77 -7.95 -13.84
C PHE A 74 -7.26 -8.01 -14.19
N ASP A 75 -8.12 -8.19 -13.19
CA ASP A 75 -9.57 -8.25 -13.33
C ASP A 75 -10.24 -6.90 -13.00
N LYS A 76 -9.42 -5.85 -12.82
CA LYS A 76 -9.83 -4.47 -12.53
C LYS A 76 -10.57 -4.29 -11.19
N ASN A 77 -10.20 -5.06 -10.18
CA ASN A 77 -10.55 -4.82 -8.78
C ASN A 77 -9.55 -3.83 -8.15
N ILE A 78 -10.03 -2.95 -7.27
CA ILE A 78 -9.16 -1.99 -6.56
C ILE A 78 -8.39 -2.71 -5.46
N ILE A 79 -7.07 -2.55 -5.45
CA ILE A 79 -6.19 -2.97 -4.37
C ILE A 79 -5.53 -1.74 -3.75
N GLU A 80 -5.61 -1.65 -2.42
CA GLU A 80 -4.90 -0.66 -1.61
C GLU A 80 -3.78 -1.34 -0.81
N ILE A 81 -2.56 -0.82 -0.96
CA ILE A 81 -1.41 -1.20 -0.16
C ILE A 81 -1.01 -0.01 0.70
N SER A 82 -1.00 -0.22 2.01
CA SER A 82 -0.82 0.84 3.00
C SER A 82 0.27 0.48 4.00
N GLU A 83 0.90 1.49 4.58
CA GLU A 83 1.78 1.25 5.72
C GLU A 83 0.99 0.71 6.91
N SER A 84 1.61 -0.20 7.67
CA SER A 84 1.02 -0.64 8.93
C SER A 84 0.86 0.51 9.91
N MET A 85 -0.28 0.53 10.61
CA MET A 85 -0.57 1.60 11.57
C MET A 85 0.48 1.66 12.69
N GLU A 86 1.04 0.51 13.08
CA GLU A 86 2.15 0.42 14.02
C GLU A 86 3.39 1.21 13.53
N SER A 87 3.73 1.08 12.24
CA SER A 87 4.86 1.81 11.64
C SER A 87 4.61 3.31 11.58
N VAL A 88 3.38 3.71 11.25
CA VAL A 88 2.94 5.12 11.26
C VAL A 88 3.08 5.70 12.66
N ILE A 89 2.54 5.02 13.67
CA ILE A 89 2.59 5.43 15.07
C ILE A 89 4.06 5.58 15.52
N LYS A 90 4.91 4.58 15.29
CA LYS A 90 6.34 4.64 15.64
C LYS A 90 7.06 5.83 14.99
N ARG A 91 6.80 6.08 13.70
CA ARG A 91 7.38 7.22 12.97
C ARG A 91 6.93 8.55 13.58
N LEU A 92 5.64 8.73 13.81
CA LEU A 92 5.08 9.96 14.38
C LEU A 92 5.64 10.23 15.78
N PHE A 93 5.75 9.19 16.62
CA PHE A 93 6.38 9.30 17.95
C PHE A 93 7.85 9.75 17.86
N LYS A 94 8.64 9.16 16.96
CA LYS A 94 10.06 9.52 16.77
C LYS A 94 10.21 10.97 16.31
N THR A 95 9.39 11.41 15.36
CA THR A 95 9.41 12.79 14.84
C THR A 95 9.07 13.80 15.95
N ARG A 96 8.02 13.54 16.73
CA ARG A 96 7.64 14.40 17.87
C ARG A 96 8.72 14.46 18.95
N PHE A 97 9.38 13.34 19.26
CA PHE A 97 10.45 13.30 20.25
C PHE A 97 11.70 14.06 19.79
N SER A 98 12.10 13.90 18.53
CA SER A 98 13.21 14.65 17.93
C SER A 98 12.96 16.16 17.97
N PHE A 99 11.74 16.58 17.61
CA PHE A 99 11.32 17.98 17.70
C PHE A 99 11.45 18.49 19.14
N ARG A 100 10.86 17.81 20.13
CA ARG A 100 10.93 18.24 21.54
C ARG A 100 12.36 18.34 22.07
N ARG A 101 13.27 17.48 21.61
CA ARG A 101 14.69 17.51 21.99
C ARG A 101 15.40 18.75 21.45
N ASN A 102 15.19 19.10 20.18
CA ASN A 102 15.80 20.30 19.56
C ASN A 102 15.31 21.60 20.21
N PHE A 103 14.03 21.67 20.62
CA PHE A 103 13.51 22.81 21.38
C PHE A 103 14.19 22.96 22.74
N LYS A 104 14.46 21.86 23.45
CA LYS A 104 15.16 21.96 24.74
C LYS A 104 16.62 22.41 24.59
N THR A 105 17.35 21.96 23.57
CA THR A 105 18.75 22.39 23.37
C THR A 105 18.86 23.85 22.93
N HIS A 106 17.90 24.38 22.17
CA HIS A 106 17.98 25.77 21.68
C HIS A 106 17.56 26.82 22.72
N TYR A 107 16.79 26.46 23.75
CA TYR A 107 16.29 27.42 24.76
C TYR A 107 16.93 27.25 26.15
N VAL A 108 17.82 26.29 26.36
CA VAL A 108 18.57 26.09 27.62
C VAL A 108 20.05 26.51 27.45
N SER A 109 20.42 27.06 26.28
CA SER A 109 21.78 27.48 25.93
C SER A 109 21.95 29.01 25.89
N SER A 110 21.03 29.76 26.48
CA SER A 110 20.99 31.24 26.48
C SER A 110 20.73 31.77 27.88
#